data_AF-A0AAQ4F3U2-F1
#
_entry.id   AF-A0AAQ4F3U2-F1
#
_cell.length_a   1.000
_cell.length_b   1.000
_cell.length_c   1.000
_cell.angle_alpha   90.00
_cell.angle_beta   90.00
_cell.angle_gamma   90.00
#
_symmetry.space_group_name_H-M   'P 1'
#
loop_
_entity.id
_entity.type
_entity.pdbx_description
1 polymer ?
#
loop_
_entity_poly.entity_id
_entity_poly.type
_entity_poly.pdbx_seq_one_letter_code
_entity_poly.pdbx_strand_id
1 'polypeptide(L)'
;MRCTRHSRTTEYENIEHCWDQCKAMERAARSLLFALTALCASDVVRCAECDPSRCRLEDNCLCMSTKPPGNLTVAETPQFVMITFDDAVNDQNMDFYRELLAPGRRRNRANGCNMAATFFVSAGYTDYSFVHELHSAGSEIALHSITHLDNMTYWLTLDAAGWETEFLGVRHLMRDYALIPERDMVGARAPFLRIGPGDAYAMMRKQGFLYDSSVFVRPDKLPQYPYTLDYGVQNACGRDACPSGAYNGLWLVPMNMIVRKAPGEDGAENVCAMPDECLPKPTMASDMFDFLRSNFERFYNTNRAPFPLFIHEHWLWDPQRKQGFLSFVDWLLGKEDVFLTTVQEVVHFMRGPQPLGKYSQKKCSRVTQFQPCPEVHTCIFPDSLIEETNYLVGCKPCPKKYPWIEDVVLEAGEQRAKPNSAKESSNAVSVVLVCCALAICLCVAVEVSVHYFGGGRRKRLHKA
;
A
#
# COMPACT_ATOMS: atom_id res chain seq x y z
N MET A 1 46.80 30.50 70.02
CA MET A 1 47.10 29.13 69.56
C MET A 1 45.77 28.39 69.51
N ARG A 2 45.07 28.31 68.38
CA ARG A 2 45.23 27.31 67.30
C ARG A 2 45.46 25.88 67.82
N CYS A 3 44.39 25.10 67.79
CA CYS A 3 44.38 23.68 67.41
C CYS A 3 43.00 23.39 66.80
N THR A 4 42.93 23.17 65.49
CA THR A 4 41.77 22.55 64.85
C THR A 4 42.24 21.30 64.13
N ARG A 5 41.77 20.16 64.63
CA ARG A 5 41.80 18.87 63.95
C ARG A 5 40.50 18.18 64.30
N HIS A 6 39.56 18.10 63.36
CA HIS A 6 38.47 17.12 63.37
C HIS A 6 38.34 16.54 61.95
N SER A 7 37.93 15.27 61.94
CA SER A 7 38.28 14.16 61.05
C SER A 7 37.68 14.20 59.64
N ARG A 8 38.46 13.78 58.63
CA ARG A 8 38.06 13.56 57.22
C ARG A 8 37.85 12.06 56.89
N THR A 9 37.12 11.32 57.71
CA THR A 9 36.94 9.85 57.49
C THR A 9 35.49 9.41 57.34
N THR A 10 34.49 10.20 57.73
CA THR A 10 33.07 9.81 57.64
C THR A 10 32.33 10.30 56.39
N GLU A 11 32.93 11.21 55.60
CA GLU A 11 32.31 11.71 54.35
C GLU A 11 32.63 10.83 53.12
N TYR A 12 33.78 10.15 53.10
CA TYR A 12 34.19 9.31 51.96
C TYR A 12 33.48 7.93 51.97
N GLU A 13 33.24 7.32 53.13
CA GLU A 13 32.51 6.04 53.23
C GLU A 13 31.04 6.17 52.79
N ASN A 14 30.42 7.32 53.05
CA ASN A 14 29.05 7.60 52.59
C ASN A 14 28.96 7.80 51.06
N ILE A 15 30.02 8.34 50.43
CA ILE A 15 30.08 8.53 48.98
C ILE A 15 30.31 7.19 48.26
N GLU A 16 31.19 6.31 48.78
CA GLU A 16 31.36 4.97 48.22
C GLU A 16 30.11 4.11 48.37
N HIS A 17 29.41 4.19 49.52
CA HIS A 17 28.14 3.48 49.70
C HIS A 17 27.05 3.97 48.73
N CYS A 18 26.97 5.29 48.50
CA CYS A 18 26.02 5.87 47.53
C CYS A 18 26.38 5.48 46.08
N TRP A 19 27.67 5.37 45.78
CA TRP A 19 28.18 4.95 44.47
C TRP A 19 27.88 3.48 44.17
N ASP A 20 28.02 2.59 45.16
CA ASP A 20 27.68 1.18 45.01
C ASP A 20 26.17 0.96 44.89
N GLN A 21 25.35 1.74 45.59
CA GLN A 21 23.89 1.75 45.40
C GLN A 21 23.49 2.24 44.00
N CYS A 22 24.15 3.29 43.48
CA CYS A 22 23.94 3.76 42.10
C CYS A 22 24.31 2.69 41.07
N LYS A 23 25.44 1.98 41.24
CA LYS A 23 25.83 0.88 40.35
C LYS A 23 24.88 -0.31 40.43
N ALA A 24 24.34 -0.60 41.62
CA ALA A 24 23.33 -1.65 41.78
C ALA A 24 22.02 -1.28 41.07
N MET A 25 21.58 -0.03 41.18
CA MET A 25 20.42 0.49 40.45
C MET A 25 20.65 0.54 38.94
N GLU A 26 21.84 0.89 38.47
CA GLU A 26 22.19 0.86 37.05
C GLU A 26 22.16 -0.56 36.49
N ARG A 27 22.69 -1.55 37.23
CA ARG A 27 22.61 -2.96 36.83
C ARG A 27 21.17 -3.46 36.83
N ALA A 28 20.38 -3.11 37.84
CA ALA A 28 18.97 -3.46 37.89
C ALA A 28 18.19 -2.83 36.73
N ALA A 29 18.43 -1.56 36.41
CA ALA A 29 17.83 -0.86 35.28
C ALA A 29 18.26 -1.46 33.93
N ARG A 30 19.53 -1.84 33.77
CA ARG A 30 20.03 -2.55 32.58
C ARG A 30 19.41 -3.93 32.46
N SER A 31 19.27 -4.68 33.55
CA SER A 31 18.60 -5.99 33.54
C SER A 31 17.09 -5.87 33.27
N LEU A 32 16.43 -4.84 33.80
CA LEU A 32 15.02 -4.55 33.52
C LEU A 32 14.82 -4.10 32.08
N LEU A 33 15.75 -3.29 31.55
CA LEU A 33 15.77 -2.90 30.14
C LEU A 33 16.02 -4.12 29.25
N PHE A 34 16.95 -5.01 29.62
CA PHE A 34 17.21 -6.26 28.89
C PHE A 34 15.99 -7.19 28.91
N ALA A 35 15.31 -7.30 30.05
CA ALA A 35 14.08 -8.06 30.21
C ALA A 35 12.93 -7.44 29.41
N LEU A 36 12.77 -6.12 29.44
CA LEU A 36 11.79 -5.38 28.64
C LEU A 36 12.09 -5.51 27.13
N THR A 37 13.36 -5.45 26.71
CA THR A 37 13.74 -5.71 25.31
C THR A 37 13.54 -7.17 24.92
N ALA A 38 13.70 -8.12 25.85
CA ALA A 38 13.45 -9.53 25.59
C ALA A 38 11.94 -9.86 25.53
N LEU A 39 11.12 -9.21 26.36
CA LEU A 39 9.66 -9.21 26.28
C LEU A 39 9.18 -8.55 24.98
N CYS A 40 9.74 -7.40 24.59
CA CYS A 40 9.42 -6.76 23.31
C CYS A 40 9.96 -7.52 22.09
N ALA A 41 11.04 -8.30 22.22
CA ALA A 41 11.57 -9.15 21.15
C ALA A 41 10.77 -10.45 20.95
N SER A 42 9.94 -10.84 21.92
CA SER A 42 9.08 -12.02 21.84
C SER A 42 7.66 -11.73 21.32
N ASP A 43 7.25 -10.46 21.28
CA ASP A 43 5.96 -10.02 20.75
C ASP A 43 6.02 -9.55 19.27
N VAL A 44 6.83 -10.22 18.44
CA VAL A 44 6.45 -10.27 17.02
C VAL A 44 5.24 -11.20 16.97
N VAL A 45 4.04 -10.63 17.06
CA VAL A 45 2.79 -11.35 16.81
C VAL A 45 2.83 -11.80 15.35
N ARG A 46 3.49 -12.94 15.11
CA ARG A 46 3.34 -13.69 13.87
C ARG A 46 1.88 -14.10 13.85
N CYS A 47 1.17 -13.65 12.82
CA CYS A 47 -0.17 -14.15 12.58
C CYS A 47 -0.10 -15.69 12.53
N ALA A 48 -1.11 -16.34 13.12
CA ALA A 48 -1.18 -17.78 13.10
C ALA A 48 -1.10 -18.29 11.66
N GLU A 49 -0.44 -19.43 11.44
CA GLU A 49 -0.46 -20.08 10.13
C GLU A 49 -1.92 -20.33 9.71
N CYS A 50 -2.23 -20.08 8.44
CA CYS A 50 -3.60 -20.19 7.96
C CYS A 50 -4.07 -21.64 8.07
N ASP A 51 -5.21 -21.84 8.72
CA ASP A 51 -5.84 -23.16 8.88
C ASP A 51 -6.95 -23.32 7.84
N PRO A 52 -6.75 -24.11 6.77
CA PRO A 52 -7.75 -24.28 5.71
C PRO A 52 -9.04 -24.96 6.18
N SER A 53 -9.03 -25.62 7.35
CA SER A 53 -10.23 -26.24 7.92
C SER A 53 -11.17 -25.21 8.56
N ARG A 54 -10.63 -24.04 8.94
CA ARG A 54 -11.34 -22.92 9.57
C ARG A 54 -11.52 -21.73 8.63
N CYS A 55 -10.57 -21.52 7.72
CA CYS A 55 -10.66 -20.48 6.69
C CYS A 55 -11.37 -21.04 5.46
N ARG A 56 -12.69 -20.90 5.44
CA ARG A 56 -13.53 -21.47 4.38
C ARG A 56 -14.14 -20.40 3.50
N LEU A 57 -14.34 -20.77 2.23
CA LEU A 57 -14.83 -19.84 1.23
C LEU A 57 -16.28 -19.40 1.51
N GLU A 58 -17.10 -20.28 2.08
CA GLU A 58 -18.45 -19.95 2.57
C GLU A 58 -18.47 -18.82 3.60
N ASP A 59 -17.39 -18.66 4.37
CA ASP A 59 -17.20 -17.60 5.36
C ASP A 59 -16.46 -16.38 4.78
N ASN A 60 -16.29 -16.32 3.45
CA ASN A 60 -15.49 -15.31 2.76
C ASN A 60 -14.03 -15.28 3.28
N CYS A 61 -13.47 -16.46 3.55
CA CYS A 61 -12.07 -16.65 3.94
C CYS A 61 -11.36 -17.55 2.95
N LEU A 62 -10.16 -17.15 2.51
CA LEU A 62 -9.32 -17.98 1.65
C LEU A 62 -7.85 -17.85 2.07
N CYS A 63 -7.21 -18.98 2.40
CA CYS A 63 -5.76 -19.03 2.64
C CYS A 63 -4.99 -18.78 1.35
N MET A 64 -3.77 -18.24 1.48
CA MET A 64 -2.84 -18.11 0.36
C MET A 64 -2.62 -19.46 -0.31
N SER A 65 -2.77 -19.51 -1.63
CA SER A 65 -2.68 -20.76 -2.38
C SER A 65 -2.26 -20.54 -3.83
N THR A 66 -1.61 -21.57 -4.38
CA THR A 66 -1.33 -21.71 -5.81
C THR A 66 -2.37 -22.58 -6.50
N LYS A 67 -3.36 -23.13 -5.78
CA LYS A 67 -4.44 -23.93 -6.35
C LYS A 67 -5.59 -23.03 -6.80
N PRO A 68 -6.24 -23.32 -7.94
CA PRO A 68 -7.46 -22.61 -8.31
C PRO A 68 -8.52 -22.66 -7.20
N PRO A 69 -9.25 -21.55 -6.96
CA PRO A 69 -10.25 -21.48 -5.91
C PRO A 69 -11.44 -22.40 -6.19
N GLY A 70 -12.16 -22.81 -5.14
CA GLY A 70 -13.40 -23.58 -5.28
C GLY A 70 -13.23 -24.98 -5.86
N ASN A 71 -12.06 -25.59 -5.71
CA ASN A 71 -11.72 -26.91 -6.25
C ASN A 71 -11.83 -27.02 -7.78
N LEU A 72 -11.74 -25.91 -8.50
CA LEU A 72 -11.68 -25.94 -9.96
C LEU A 72 -10.40 -26.63 -10.42
N THR A 73 -10.47 -27.37 -11.52
CA THR A 73 -9.27 -27.77 -12.25
C THR A 73 -8.71 -26.57 -13.02
N VAL A 74 -7.42 -26.64 -13.39
CA VAL A 74 -6.79 -25.58 -14.20
C VAL A 74 -7.56 -25.37 -15.51
N ALA A 75 -8.00 -26.44 -16.18
CA ALA A 75 -8.75 -26.36 -17.43
C ALA A 75 -10.14 -25.71 -17.27
N GLU A 76 -10.77 -25.83 -16.10
CA GLU A 76 -12.05 -25.19 -15.79
C GLU A 76 -11.89 -23.76 -15.31
N THR A 77 -10.68 -23.29 -15.06
CA THR A 77 -10.45 -21.95 -14.49
C THR A 77 -10.34 -20.90 -15.60
N PRO A 78 -11.18 -19.84 -15.61
CA PRO A 78 -10.97 -18.70 -16.49
C PRO A 78 -9.61 -18.05 -16.25
N GLN A 79 -8.90 -17.66 -17.31
CA GLN A 79 -7.70 -16.84 -17.13
C GLN A 79 -8.09 -15.37 -17.05
N PHE A 80 -7.92 -14.78 -15.87
CA PHE A 80 -8.08 -13.33 -15.68
C PHE A 80 -6.78 -12.58 -16.01
N VAL A 81 -6.93 -11.42 -16.64
CA VAL A 81 -5.84 -10.46 -16.85
C VAL A 81 -6.27 -9.14 -16.24
N MET A 82 -5.50 -8.68 -15.25
CA MET A 82 -5.75 -7.42 -14.53
C MET A 82 -4.81 -6.35 -15.05
N ILE A 83 -5.31 -5.49 -15.93
CA ILE A 83 -4.59 -4.32 -16.40
C ILE A 83 -4.86 -3.19 -15.41
N THR A 84 -3.81 -2.60 -14.85
CA THR A 84 -3.95 -1.46 -13.94
C THR A 84 -3.06 -0.30 -14.35
N PHE A 85 -3.56 0.91 -14.10
CA PHE A 85 -2.82 2.16 -14.24
C PHE A 85 -2.78 2.86 -12.91
N ASP A 86 -1.59 3.26 -12.48
CA ASP A 86 -1.37 3.98 -11.24
C ASP A 86 -1.14 5.47 -11.55
N ASP A 87 -1.36 6.31 -10.54
CA ASP A 87 -1.24 7.78 -10.55
C ASP A 87 -2.40 8.55 -11.21
N ALA A 88 -2.14 9.81 -11.54
CA ALA A 88 -3.12 10.79 -11.99
C ALA A 88 -3.73 10.43 -13.36
N VAL A 89 -5.02 10.70 -13.53
CA VAL A 89 -5.69 10.66 -14.83
C VAL A 89 -5.84 12.08 -15.34
N ASN A 90 -5.28 12.41 -16.50
CA ASN A 90 -5.28 13.76 -17.05
C ASN A 90 -5.18 13.76 -18.59
N ASP A 91 -5.01 14.94 -19.17
CA ASP A 91 -4.91 15.14 -20.62
C ASP A 91 -3.71 14.43 -21.26
N GLN A 92 -2.64 14.14 -20.52
CA GLN A 92 -1.46 13.45 -21.05
C GLN A 92 -1.73 11.98 -21.37
N ASN A 93 -2.59 11.32 -20.59
CA ASN A 93 -2.82 9.88 -20.68
C ASN A 93 -4.21 9.49 -21.18
N MET A 94 -5.19 10.40 -21.14
CA MET A 94 -6.57 10.08 -21.52
C MET A 94 -6.73 9.63 -22.97
N ASP A 95 -5.95 10.19 -23.92
CA ASP A 95 -6.00 9.76 -25.32
C ASP A 95 -5.58 8.29 -25.49
N PHE A 96 -4.57 7.85 -24.76
CA PHE A 96 -4.18 6.44 -24.72
C PHE A 96 -5.29 5.58 -24.09
N TYR A 97 -5.88 6.01 -22.97
CA TYR A 97 -6.96 5.25 -22.33
C TYR A 97 -8.21 5.11 -23.22
N ARG A 98 -8.59 6.16 -23.93
CA ARG A 98 -9.69 6.12 -24.91
C ARG A 98 -9.39 5.16 -26.06
N GLU A 99 -8.14 5.17 -26.55
CA GLU A 99 -7.71 4.21 -27.57
C GLU A 99 -7.76 2.78 -27.05
N LEU A 100 -7.20 2.52 -25.87
CA LEU A 100 -7.13 1.19 -25.24
C LEU A 100 -8.51 0.62 -24.94
N LEU A 101 -9.34 1.38 -24.23
CA LEU A 101 -10.62 0.90 -23.69
C LEU A 101 -11.79 1.04 -24.67
N ALA A 102 -11.61 1.78 -25.77
CA ALA A 102 -12.58 2.06 -26.85
C ALA A 102 -13.86 1.20 -26.77
N PRO A 103 -14.88 1.66 -26.01
CA PRO A 103 -16.04 0.84 -25.69
C PRO A 103 -16.74 0.36 -26.96
N GLY A 104 -17.16 -0.90 -26.96
CA GLY A 104 -17.74 -1.52 -28.16
C GLY A 104 -16.73 -2.09 -29.16
N ARG A 105 -15.46 -1.67 -29.13
CA ARG A 105 -14.40 -2.20 -30.02
C ARG A 105 -13.63 -3.36 -29.39
N ARG A 106 -13.18 -3.22 -28.15
CA ARG A 106 -12.41 -4.25 -27.43
C ARG A 106 -13.30 -4.97 -26.42
N ARG A 107 -13.67 -6.21 -26.75
CA ARG A 107 -14.59 -7.04 -25.95
C ARG A 107 -13.99 -8.40 -25.66
N ASN A 108 -14.21 -8.88 -24.46
CA ASN A 108 -13.90 -10.25 -24.07
C ASN A 108 -14.74 -11.21 -24.94
N ARG A 109 -14.07 -12.10 -25.68
CA ARG A 109 -14.71 -12.95 -26.69
C ARG A 109 -15.77 -13.88 -26.11
N ALA A 110 -15.56 -14.37 -24.89
CA ALA A 110 -16.41 -15.36 -24.24
C ALA A 110 -17.81 -14.82 -23.88
N ASN A 111 -17.91 -13.58 -23.39
CA ASN A 111 -19.13 -13.02 -22.80
C ASN A 111 -19.63 -11.73 -23.50
N GLY A 112 -18.83 -11.19 -24.43
CA GLY A 112 -19.13 -9.97 -25.17
C GLY A 112 -19.11 -8.70 -24.32
N CYS A 113 -18.64 -8.75 -23.07
CA CYS A 113 -18.45 -7.57 -22.24
C CYS A 113 -17.25 -6.78 -22.78
N ASN A 114 -17.29 -5.46 -22.69
CA ASN A 114 -16.11 -4.63 -22.93
C ASN A 114 -14.98 -5.07 -21.99
N MET A 115 -13.73 -4.99 -22.47
CA MET A 115 -12.59 -5.09 -21.56
C MET A 115 -12.62 -3.92 -20.58
N ALA A 116 -12.09 -4.14 -19.37
CA ALA A 116 -12.00 -3.11 -18.35
C ALA A 116 -10.61 -3.13 -17.71
N ALA A 117 -10.19 -1.98 -17.18
CA ALA A 117 -8.98 -1.83 -16.39
C ALA A 117 -9.33 -1.30 -14.99
N THR A 118 -8.37 -1.37 -14.07
CA THR A 118 -8.45 -0.71 -12.77
C THR A 118 -7.49 0.47 -12.72
N PHE A 119 -7.98 1.64 -12.34
CA PHE A 119 -7.17 2.84 -12.17
C PHE A 119 -6.97 3.09 -10.68
N PHE A 120 -5.74 3.02 -10.18
CA PHE A 120 -5.39 3.44 -8.83
C PHE A 120 -5.01 4.92 -8.87
N VAL A 121 -5.99 5.79 -8.60
CA VAL A 121 -5.85 7.22 -8.89
C VAL A 121 -5.38 8.00 -7.66
N SER A 122 -4.36 8.83 -7.85
CA SER A 122 -3.89 9.84 -6.88
C SER A 122 -4.56 11.20 -7.12
N ALA A 123 -4.71 12.04 -6.09
CA ALA A 123 -5.44 13.30 -6.22
C ALA A 123 -4.71 14.38 -7.04
N GLY A 124 -3.39 14.47 -6.89
CA GLY A 124 -2.57 15.49 -7.57
C GLY A 124 -2.71 15.40 -9.10
N TYR A 125 -2.92 16.55 -9.75
CA TYR A 125 -3.08 16.72 -11.21
C TYR A 125 -4.16 15.86 -11.89
N THR A 126 -5.09 15.26 -11.14
CA THR A 126 -6.18 14.47 -11.72
C THR A 126 -7.30 15.35 -12.24
N ASP A 127 -7.72 15.09 -13.48
CA ASP A 127 -8.97 15.56 -14.05
C ASP A 127 -10.09 14.56 -13.72
N TYR A 128 -10.92 14.94 -12.77
CA TYR A 128 -12.01 14.09 -12.28
C TYR A 128 -13.11 13.87 -13.32
N SER A 129 -13.22 14.73 -14.35
CA SER A 129 -14.16 14.50 -15.47
C SER A 129 -13.72 13.32 -16.35
N PHE A 130 -12.41 13.12 -16.53
CA PHE A 130 -11.88 11.94 -17.20
C PHE A 130 -12.01 10.68 -16.34
N VAL A 131 -11.83 10.80 -15.02
CA VAL A 131 -12.07 9.68 -14.11
C VAL A 131 -13.55 9.23 -14.16
N HIS A 132 -14.49 10.19 -14.22
CA HIS A 132 -15.90 9.89 -14.46
C HIS A 132 -16.11 9.14 -15.77
N GLU A 133 -15.48 9.63 -16.85
CA GLU A 133 -15.56 9.02 -18.18
C GLU A 133 -15.11 7.55 -18.16
N LEU A 134 -13.97 7.24 -17.52
CA LEU A 134 -13.44 5.89 -17.38
C LEU A 134 -14.34 4.97 -16.55
N HIS A 135 -14.87 5.46 -15.43
CA HIS A 135 -15.81 4.72 -14.57
C HIS A 135 -17.11 4.41 -15.31
N SER A 136 -17.66 5.39 -16.02
CA SER A 136 -18.90 5.23 -16.80
C SER A 136 -18.78 4.17 -17.90
N ALA A 137 -17.57 3.96 -18.43
CA ALA A 137 -17.28 2.93 -19.42
C ALA A 137 -17.19 1.51 -18.83
N GLY A 138 -17.16 1.38 -17.50
CA GLY A 138 -17.08 0.12 -16.77
C GLY A 138 -15.70 -0.20 -16.20
N SER A 139 -14.75 0.73 -16.25
CA SER A 139 -13.48 0.58 -15.55
C SER A 139 -13.67 0.75 -14.05
N GLU A 140 -12.80 0.12 -13.27
CA GLU A 140 -12.77 0.31 -11.83
C GLU A 140 -11.91 1.51 -11.46
N ILE A 141 -12.39 2.32 -10.53
CA ILE A 141 -11.61 3.40 -9.91
C ILE A 141 -11.29 3.00 -8.46
N ALA A 142 -10.02 2.82 -8.19
CA ALA A 142 -9.42 2.48 -6.90
C ALA A 142 -8.52 3.63 -6.44
N LEU A 143 -8.08 3.57 -5.18
CA LEU A 143 -7.50 4.73 -4.50
C LEU A 143 -5.98 4.61 -4.36
N HIS A 144 -5.27 5.72 -4.64
CA HIS A 144 -3.81 5.82 -4.57
C HIS A 144 -3.32 7.07 -3.82
N SER A 145 -3.97 7.34 -2.67
CA SER A 145 -3.72 8.49 -1.78
C SER A 145 -4.04 9.88 -2.34
N ILE A 146 -4.03 10.91 -1.48
CA ILE A 146 -4.11 12.30 -1.91
C ILE A 146 -2.74 12.74 -2.40
N THR A 147 -1.74 12.62 -1.53
CA THR A 147 -0.48 13.34 -1.72
C THR A 147 0.45 12.67 -2.69
N HIS A 148 0.41 11.34 -2.74
CA HIS A 148 1.45 10.53 -3.36
C HIS A 148 2.87 11.03 -2.99
N LEU A 149 3.04 11.46 -1.72
CA LEU A 149 4.27 12.08 -1.23
C LEU A 149 5.48 11.20 -1.52
N ASP A 150 6.48 11.74 -2.21
CA ASP A 150 7.75 11.05 -2.51
C ASP A 150 8.64 10.92 -1.27
N ASN A 151 8.16 10.14 -0.31
CA ASN A 151 8.82 9.83 0.95
C ASN A 151 8.39 8.44 1.41
N MET A 152 9.18 7.42 1.08
CA MET A 152 8.89 6.03 1.49
C MET A 152 8.78 5.87 3.01
N THR A 153 9.52 6.67 3.79
CA THR A 153 9.47 6.59 5.26
C THR A 153 8.12 7.08 5.79
N TYR A 154 7.55 8.12 5.18
CA TYR A 154 6.21 8.60 5.52
C TYR A 154 5.20 7.45 5.41
N TRP A 155 5.14 6.77 4.27
CA TRP A 155 4.22 5.65 4.06
C TRP A 155 4.44 4.47 5.00
N LEU A 156 5.70 4.11 5.26
CA LEU A 156 6.05 2.99 6.14
C LEU A 156 5.73 3.24 7.62
N THR A 157 5.62 4.50 8.04
CA THR A 157 5.42 4.91 9.44
C THR A 157 4.06 5.56 9.71
N LEU A 158 3.23 5.68 8.67
CA LEU A 158 1.92 6.29 8.75
C LEU A 158 0.98 5.46 9.65
N ASP A 159 0.33 6.14 10.60
CA ASP A 159 -0.67 5.53 11.48
C ASP A 159 -2.04 5.42 10.80
N ALA A 160 -3.00 4.80 11.49
CA ALA A 160 -4.34 4.58 10.95
C ALA A 160 -5.03 5.90 10.52
N ALA A 161 -4.79 6.99 11.24
CA ALA A 161 -5.41 8.29 10.99
C ALA A 161 -4.80 8.99 9.77
N GLY A 162 -3.48 8.87 9.59
CA GLY A 162 -2.78 9.33 8.39
C GLY A 162 -3.24 8.57 7.15
N TRP A 163 -3.31 7.23 7.21
CA TRP A 163 -3.87 6.41 6.13
C TRP A 163 -5.34 6.78 5.85
N GLU A 164 -6.15 7.01 6.90
CA GLU A 164 -7.56 7.43 6.76
C GLU A 164 -7.64 8.77 6.03
N THR A 165 -6.78 9.73 6.38
CA THR A 165 -6.71 11.04 5.73
C THR A 165 -6.35 10.94 4.25
N GLU A 166 -5.29 10.20 3.92
CA GLU A 166 -4.82 10.01 2.55
C GLU A 166 -5.87 9.31 1.67
N PHE A 167 -6.46 8.21 2.15
CA PHE A 167 -7.29 7.34 1.33
C PHE A 167 -8.77 7.74 1.33
N LEU A 168 -9.34 8.15 2.47
CA LEU A 168 -10.70 8.69 2.44
C LEU A 168 -10.74 10.04 1.77
N GLY A 169 -9.67 10.82 1.87
CA GLY A 169 -9.69 12.13 1.26
C GLY A 169 -9.74 12.05 -0.27
N VAL A 170 -8.92 11.20 -0.90
CA VAL A 170 -9.03 10.97 -2.36
C VAL A 170 -10.36 10.29 -2.72
N ARG A 171 -10.90 9.40 -1.86
CA ARG A 171 -12.25 8.83 -2.05
C ARG A 171 -13.33 9.92 -2.12
N HIS A 172 -13.27 10.92 -1.23
CA HIS A 172 -14.24 12.02 -1.23
C HIS A 172 -14.08 12.91 -2.45
N LEU A 173 -12.85 13.19 -2.88
CA LEU A 173 -12.58 13.93 -4.12
C LEU A 173 -13.19 13.23 -5.35
N MET A 174 -13.01 11.92 -5.45
CA MET A 174 -13.61 11.12 -6.52
C MET A 174 -15.13 11.07 -6.44
N ARG A 175 -15.70 10.96 -5.24
CA ARG A 175 -17.15 11.05 -5.04
C ARG A 175 -17.69 12.37 -5.53
N ASP A 176 -17.04 13.46 -5.15
CA ASP A 176 -17.56 14.79 -5.39
C ASP A 176 -17.29 15.27 -6.80
N TYR A 177 -16.06 15.16 -7.28
CA TYR A 177 -15.64 15.74 -8.54
C TYR A 177 -15.65 14.75 -9.70
N ALA A 178 -15.63 13.43 -9.47
CA ALA A 178 -15.85 12.43 -10.52
C ALA A 178 -17.26 11.80 -10.48
N LEU A 179 -18.10 12.18 -9.51
CA LEU A 179 -19.47 11.64 -9.30
C LEU A 179 -19.51 10.11 -9.12
N ILE A 180 -18.46 9.52 -8.58
CA ILE A 180 -18.39 8.06 -8.38
C ILE A 180 -18.96 7.70 -7.01
N PRO A 181 -19.92 6.77 -6.91
CA PRO A 181 -20.40 6.30 -5.62
C PRO A 181 -19.28 5.67 -4.79
N GLU A 182 -19.15 6.03 -3.50
CA GLU A 182 -18.09 5.48 -2.63
C GLU A 182 -18.08 3.95 -2.56
N ARG A 183 -19.26 3.33 -2.66
CA ARG A 183 -19.43 1.87 -2.70
C ARG A 183 -18.74 1.19 -3.89
N ASP A 184 -18.41 1.94 -4.94
CA ASP A 184 -17.67 1.44 -6.09
C ASP A 184 -16.14 1.59 -5.92
N MET A 185 -15.68 2.42 -4.97
CA MET A 185 -14.26 2.71 -4.70
C MET A 185 -13.72 1.86 -3.56
N VAL A 186 -13.59 0.56 -3.83
CA VAL A 186 -13.30 -0.46 -2.80
C VAL A 186 -11.86 -0.98 -2.81
N GLY A 187 -11.08 -0.58 -3.80
CA GLY A 187 -9.68 -0.98 -3.96
C GLY A 187 -8.71 0.07 -3.44
N ALA A 188 -7.56 -0.39 -2.95
CA ALA A 188 -6.46 0.46 -2.54
C ALA A 188 -5.12 -0.09 -3.06
N ARG A 189 -4.20 0.82 -3.39
CA ARG A 189 -2.78 0.54 -3.57
C ARG A 189 -1.98 1.64 -2.89
N ALA A 190 -1.00 1.27 -2.08
CA ALA A 190 -0.11 2.20 -1.39
C ALA A 190 0.90 2.80 -2.39
N PRO A 191 1.15 4.12 -2.34
CA PRO A 191 2.24 4.76 -3.07
C PRO A 191 3.57 4.04 -2.89
N PHE A 192 4.33 3.90 -3.98
CA PHE A 192 5.61 3.18 -4.03
C PHE A 192 5.55 1.73 -3.52
N LEU A 193 4.35 1.14 -3.47
CA LEU A 193 4.07 -0.18 -2.91
C LEU A 193 4.49 -0.31 -1.43
N ARG A 194 4.52 0.82 -0.69
CA ARG A 194 4.94 0.89 0.71
C ARG A 194 3.73 0.92 1.63
N ILE A 195 3.15 -0.25 1.89
CA ILE A 195 2.04 -0.36 2.84
C ILE A 195 2.48 -0.40 4.32
N GLY A 196 3.73 -0.78 4.57
CA GLY A 196 4.37 -0.80 5.89
C GLY A 196 3.81 -1.85 6.87
N PRO A 197 4.48 -2.06 8.03
CA PRO A 197 3.99 -2.94 9.08
C PRO A 197 2.80 -2.37 9.88
N GLY A 198 2.51 -1.08 9.68
CA GLY A 198 1.58 -0.28 10.46
C GLY A 198 0.11 -0.53 10.13
N ASP A 199 -0.69 0.52 10.33
CA ASP A 199 -2.15 0.38 10.50
C ASP A 199 -2.96 0.49 9.19
N ALA A 200 -2.31 0.39 8.02
CA ALA A 200 -2.98 0.54 6.73
C ALA A 200 -4.18 -0.41 6.58
N TYR A 201 -3.99 -1.69 6.94
CA TYR A 201 -5.07 -2.68 6.88
C TYR A 201 -6.13 -2.51 7.97
N ALA A 202 -5.76 -1.99 9.15
CA ALA A 202 -6.73 -1.63 10.18
C ALA A 202 -7.66 -0.52 9.68
N MET A 203 -7.09 0.51 9.05
CA MET A 203 -7.84 1.57 8.36
C MET A 203 -8.71 0.98 7.25
N MET A 204 -8.15 0.22 6.33
CA MET A 204 -8.89 -0.35 5.20
C MET A 204 -10.09 -1.18 5.67
N ARG A 205 -9.89 -2.01 6.69
CA ARG A 205 -10.95 -2.85 7.24
C ARG A 205 -12.04 -2.04 7.93
N LYS A 206 -11.66 -1.01 8.70
CA LYS A 206 -12.59 -0.06 9.36
C LYS A 206 -13.41 0.72 8.33
N GLN A 207 -12.80 1.09 7.20
CA GLN A 207 -13.39 1.93 6.16
C GLN A 207 -14.04 1.15 5.01
N GLY A 208 -14.22 -0.16 5.18
CA GLY A 208 -15.00 -1.00 4.25
C GLY A 208 -14.35 -1.24 2.89
N PHE A 209 -13.02 -1.15 2.79
CA PHE A 209 -12.32 -1.57 1.57
C PHE A 209 -12.50 -3.08 1.34
N LEU A 210 -12.56 -3.45 0.07
CA LEU A 210 -12.64 -4.85 -0.34
C LEU A 210 -11.26 -5.48 -0.43
N TYR A 211 -10.29 -4.76 -1.00
CA TYR A 211 -8.97 -5.31 -1.24
C TYR A 211 -7.85 -4.27 -1.22
N ASP A 212 -6.65 -4.77 -0.92
CA ASP A 212 -5.37 -4.11 -1.17
C ASP A 212 -4.62 -4.83 -2.32
N SER A 213 -3.83 -4.07 -3.07
CA SER A 213 -2.92 -4.60 -4.10
C SER A 213 -1.53 -3.98 -4.00
N SER A 214 -0.91 -3.95 -2.82
CA SER A 214 0.40 -3.32 -2.60
C SER A 214 1.54 -4.31 -2.34
N VAL A 215 1.22 -5.57 -2.03
CA VAL A 215 2.22 -6.56 -1.61
C VAL A 215 2.65 -7.40 -2.80
N PHE A 216 3.95 -7.36 -3.13
CA PHE A 216 4.53 -8.17 -4.19
C PHE A 216 4.92 -9.57 -3.72
N VAL A 217 4.80 -10.52 -4.64
CA VAL A 217 5.22 -11.91 -4.46
C VAL A 217 6.29 -12.22 -5.49
N ARG A 218 7.48 -12.59 -5.02
CA ARG A 218 8.57 -13.00 -5.92
C ARG A 218 8.18 -14.26 -6.69
N PRO A 219 8.65 -14.43 -7.94
CA PRO A 219 8.35 -15.62 -8.70
C PRO A 219 8.94 -16.84 -8.00
N ASP A 220 8.07 -17.80 -7.70
CA ASP A 220 8.45 -19.17 -7.34
C ASP A 220 7.97 -20.11 -8.48
N LYS A 221 7.80 -21.40 -8.21
CA LYS A 221 7.30 -22.38 -9.19
C LYS A 221 5.93 -22.05 -9.75
N LEU A 222 5.03 -21.48 -8.94
CA LEU A 222 3.66 -21.15 -9.34
C LEU A 222 3.25 -19.76 -8.82
N PRO A 223 2.54 -18.94 -9.61
CA PRO A 223 1.99 -17.68 -9.13
C PRO A 223 0.88 -17.89 -8.10
N GLN A 224 0.64 -16.89 -7.26
CA GLN A 224 -0.31 -16.94 -6.15
C GLN A 224 -1.66 -16.35 -6.53
N TYR A 225 -2.73 -16.98 -6.07
CA TYR A 225 -4.07 -16.41 -6.13
C TYR A 225 -4.28 -15.34 -5.05
N PRO A 226 -5.23 -14.41 -5.24
CA PRO A 226 -5.70 -13.54 -4.17
C PRO A 226 -6.18 -14.35 -2.96
N TYR A 227 -6.00 -13.81 -1.77
CA TYR A 227 -6.35 -14.48 -0.52
C TYR A 227 -6.84 -13.46 0.50
N THR A 228 -7.42 -13.91 1.61
CA THR A 228 -7.92 -13.01 2.64
C THR A 228 -6.94 -12.85 3.80
N LEU A 229 -7.00 -11.70 4.43
CA LEU A 229 -6.13 -11.33 5.55
C LEU A 229 -6.66 -11.80 6.91
N ASP A 230 -7.61 -12.75 6.95
CA ASP A 230 -8.12 -13.38 8.19
C ASP A 230 -6.99 -14.03 9.03
N TYR A 231 -5.89 -14.41 8.38
CA TYR A 231 -4.67 -14.91 9.00
C TYR A 231 -3.47 -13.98 8.73
N GLY A 232 -3.74 -12.70 8.43
CA GLY A 232 -2.73 -11.71 8.06
C GLY A 232 -2.07 -11.97 6.71
N VAL A 233 -0.96 -11.28 6.47
CA VAL A 233 -0.12 -11.48 5.28
C VAL A 233 0.62 -12.80 5.40
N GLN A 234 0.43 -13.69 4.43
CA GLN A 234 0.92 -15.07 4.47
C GLN A 234 2.19 -15.29 3.64
N ASN A 235 2.64 -14.27 2.89
CA ASN A 235 3.91 -14.28 2.16
C ASN A 235 4.96 -13.37 2.82
N ALA A 236 6.23 -13.58 2.48
CA ALA A 236 7.30 -12.66 2.88
C ALA A 236 7.23 -11.35 2.08
N CYS A 237 7.38 -10.20 2.75
CA CYS A 237 7.33 -8.85 2.14
C CYS A 237 8.69 -8.34 1.67
N GLY A 238 9.62 -9.26 1.39
CA GLY A 238 10.95 -8.92 0.87
C GLY A 238 11.81 -8.16 1.89
N ARG A 239 12.11 -6.89 1.59
CA ARG A 239 13.01 -6.04 2.39
C ARG A 239 12.30 -5.27 3.50
N ASP A 240 11.00 -5.04 3.37
CA ASP A 240 10.22 -4.32 4.38
C ASP A 240 9.60 -5.31 5.38
N ALA A 241 9.29 -4.81 6.57
CA ALA A 241 8.45 -5.54 7.50
C ALA A 241 7.04 -5.70 6.90
N CYS A 242 6.50 -6.91 6.96
CA CYS A 242 5.12 -7.15 6.54
C CYS A 242 4.14 -6.40 7.44
N PRO A 243 2.99 -5.96 6.89
CA PRO A 243 1.81 -5.60 7.67
C PRO A 243 1.53 -6.63 8.77
N SER A 244 1.34 -6.15 9.99
CA SER A 244 1.04 -6.99 11.15
C SER A 244 -0.47 -7.13 11.38
N GLY A 245 -0.88 -8.22 12.02
CA GLY A 245 -2.27 -8.46 12.41
C GLY A 245 -3.12 -9.21 11.38
N ALA A 246 -4.38 -9.45 11.76
CA ALA A 246 -5.39 -10.17 10.97
C ALA A 246 -6.63 -9.28 10.75
N TYR A 247 -7.15 -9.30 9.52
CA TYR A 247 -8.17 -8.39 9.03
C TYR A 247 -9.24 -9.16 8.26
N ASN A 248 -10.19 -9.74 9.01
CA ASN A 248 -11.15 -10.69 8.46
C ASN A 248 -11.94 -10.14 7.28
N GLY A 249 -11.93 -10.88 6.16
CA GLY A 249 -12.66 -10.56 4.94
C GLY A 249 -12.04 -9.44 4.07
N LEU A 250 -10.92 -8.82 4.48
CA LEU A 250 -10.13 -7.95 3.60
C LEU A 250 -9.26 -8.81 2.69
N TRP A 251 -9.32 -8.56 1.39
CA TRP A 251 -8.54 -9.31 0.40
C TRP A 251 -7.19 -8.68 0.14
N LEU A 252 -6.18 -9.52 -0.04
CA LEU A 252 -4.89 -9.14 -0.61
C LEU A 252 -4.82 -9.71 -2.03
N VAL A 253 -4.69 -8.82 -3.01
CA VAL A 253 -4.42 -9.18 -4.41
C VAL A 253 -2.91 -9.10 -4.62
N PRO A 254 -2.20 -10.24 -4.66
CA PRO A 254 -0.76 -10.23 -4.71
C PRO A 254 -0.25 -9.68 -6.03
N MET A 255 0.76 -8.82 -5.98
CA MET A 255 1.51 -8.41 -7.17
C MET A 255 2.55 -9.49 -7.49
N ASN A 256 2.10 -10.56 -8.13
CA ASN A 256 2.98 -11.62 -8.63
C ASN A 256 3.97 -11.00 -9.62
N MET A 257 5.25 -10.97 -9.24
CA MET A 257 6.27 -10.31 -10.05
C MET A 257 6.46 -11.02 -11.38
N ILE A 258 6.74 -10.25 -12.41
CA ILE A 258 7.03 -10.74 -13.76
C ILE A 258 8.53 -10.79 -14.01
N VAL A 259 8.93 -11.44 -15.09
CA VAL A 259 10.33 -11.69 -15.42
C VAL A 259 10.67 -11.11 -16.78
N ARG A 260 11.73 -10.31 -16.83
CA ARG A 260 12.34 -9.79 -18.06
C ARG A 260 13.70 -10.46 -18.27
N LYS A 261 13.85 -11.13 -19.41
CA LYS A 261 15.13 -11.73 -19.82
C LYS A 261 15.95 -10.69 -20.58
N ALA A 262 17.25 -10.61 -20.29
CA ALA A 262 18.16 -9.83 -21.14
C ALA A 262 18.29 -10.50 -22.53
N PRO A 263 18.25 -9.74 -23.64
CA PRO A 263 18.50 -10.30 -24.97
C PRO A 263 19.91 -10.87 -25.06
N GLY A 264 20.04 -12.12 -25.51
CA GLY A 264 21.33 -12.73 -25.86
C GLY A 264 22.19 -13.27 -24.70
N GLU A 265 21.72 -13.18 -23.44
CA GLU A 265 22.38 -13.82 -22.30
C GLU A 265 21.54 -14.99 -21.77
N ASP A 266 22.14 -16.18 -21.76
CA ASP A 266 21.59 -17.35 -21.09
C ASP A 266 21.68 -17.15 -19.57
N GLY A 267 20.70 -16.47 -18.98
CA GLY A 267 20.38 -16.65 -17.54
C GLY A 267 20.21 -15.41 -16.67
N ALA A 268 20.45 -14.19 -17.16
CA ALA A 268 20.18 -12.98 -16.36
C ALA A 268 18.69 -12.60 -16.44
N GLU A 269 17.89 -13.09 -15.48
CA GLU A 269 16.49 -12.72 -15.31
C GLU A 269 16.36 -11.52 -14.37
N ASN A 270 15.74 -10.44 -14.85
CA ASN A 270 15.30 -9.33 -14.02
C ASN A 270 13.87 -9.57 -13.55
N VAL A 271 13.65 -9.45 -12.24
CA VAL A 271 12.35 -9.67 -11.61
C VAL A 271 11.82 -8.32 -11.11
N CYS A 272 10.56 -8.04 -11.41
CA CYS A 272 9.96 -6.71 -11.26
C CYS A 272 8.46 -6.86 -10.94
N ALA A 273 7.94 -6.02 -10.05
CA ALA A 273 6.51 -6.03 -9.70
C ALA A 273 5.66 -5.37 -10.80
N MET A 274 6.24 -4.36 -11.47
CA MET A 274 5.62 -3.60 -12.55
C MET A 274 6.47 -3.71 -13.83
N PRO A 275 5.89 -3.98 -15.00
CA PRO A 275 6.60 -4.06 -16.29
C PRO A 275 7.49 -2.85 -16.60
N ASP A 276 7.06 -1.66 -16.23
CA ASP A 276 7.77 -0.41 -16.42
C ASP A 276 8.96 -0.23 -15.49
N GLU A 277 9.17 -1.11 -14.50
CA GLU A 277 10.40 -1.17 -13.69
C GLU A 277 11.40 -2.20 -14.24
N CYS A 278 10.94 -3.15 -15.05
CA CYS A 278 11.78 -4.24 -15.56
C CYS A 278 12.91 -3.76 -16.48
N LEU A 279 14.10 -4.36 -16.40
CA LEU A 279 15.24 -4.06 -17.26
C LEU A 279 15.75 -5.30 -17.99
N PRO A 280 16.26 -5.17 -19.23
CA PRO A 280 16.27 -3.95 -20.05
C PRO A 280 14.85 -3.61 -20.57
N LYS A 281 14.57 -2.34 -20.86
CA LYS A 281 13.27 -1.94 -21.43
C LYS A 281 13.08 -2.51 -22.84
N PRO A 282 11.86 -2.89 -23.24
CA PRO A 282 11.58 -3.24 -24.63
C PRO A 282 11.82 -2.04 -25.55
N THR A 283 12.49 -2.28 -26.68
CA THR A 283 12.84 -1.24 -27.67
C THR A 283 12.09 -1.37 -28.99
N MET A 284 11.46 -2.52 -29.23
CA MET A 284 10.67 -2.80 -30.43
C MET A 284 9.28 -3.30 -30.05
N ALA A 285 8.28 -3.04 -30.89
CA ALA A 285 6.91 -3.52 -30.65
C ALA A 285 6.82 -5.05 -30.50
N SER A 286 7.59 -5.81 -31.29
CA SER A 286 7.65 -7.27 -31.18
C SER A 286 8.27 -7.74 -29.87
N ASP A 287 9.34 -7.10 -29.41
CA ASP A 287 9.97 -7.41 -28.12
C ASP A 287 9.01 -7.12 -26.96
N MET A 288 8.30 -5.98 -27.01
CA MET A 288 7.27 -5.66 -26.02
C MET A 288 6.16 -6.72 -26.00
N PHE A 289 5.66 -7.12 -27.18
CA PHE A 289 4.65 -8.17 -27.30
C PHE A 289 5.15 -9.51 -26.74
N ASP A 290 6.35 -9.96 -27.11
CA ASP A 290 6.92 -11.24 -26.69
C ASP A 290 7.23 -11.25 -25.18
N PHE A 291 7.64 -10.12 -24.62
CA PHE A 291 7.84 -9.94 -23.18
C PHE A 291 6.55 -10.14 -22.39
N LEU A 292 5.46 -9.49 -22.81
CA LEU A 292 4.17 -9.65 -22.14
C LEU A 292 3.59 -11.04 -22.37
N ARG A 293 3.67 -11.57 -23.61
CA ARG A 293 3.20 -12.92 -23.95
C ARG A 293 3.88 -13.99 -23.12
N SER A 294 5.22 -13.97 -23.05
CA SER A 294 5.96 -14.99 -22.31
C SER A 294 5.62 -14.99 -20.81
N ASN A 295 5.38 -13.81 -20.22
CA ASN A 295 4.89 -13.73 -18.85
C ASN A 295 3.46 -14.24 -18.71
N PHE A 296 2.55 -13.85 -19.59
CA PHE A 296 1.18 -14.38 -19.60
C PHE A 296 1.16 -15.90 -19.69
N GLU A 297 1.95 -16.50 -20.59
CA GLU A 297 2.03 -17.95 -20.78
C GLU A 297 2.52 -18.70 -19.53
N ARG A 298 3.35 -18.06 -18.68
CA ARG A 298 3.77 -18.65 -17.39
C ARG A 298 2.60 -18.81 -16.42
N PHE A 299 1.61 -17.94 -16.47
CA PHE A 299 0.41 -18.02 -15.63
C PHE A 299 -0.62 -18.96 -16.28
N TYR A 300 -0.86 -18.76 -17.58
CA TYR A 300 -1.87 -19.46 -18.36
C TYR A 300 -1.62 -20.97 -18.48
N ASN A 301 -0.36 -21.38 -18.67
CA ASN A 301 0.01 -22.80 -18.84
C ASN A 301 0.30 -23.52 -17.52
N THR A 302 0.24 -22.84 -16.37
CA THR A 302 0.51 -23.45 -15.07
C THR A 302 -0.76 -23.59 -14.25
N ASN A 303 -1.10 -22.62 -13.42
CA ASN A 303 -2.23 -22.69 -12.50
C ASN A 303 -3.35 -21.68 -12.80
N ARG A 304 -3.21 -20.84 -13.83
CA ARG A 304 -4.17 -19.78 -14.20
C ARG A 304 -4.48 -18.77 -13.10
N ALA A 305 -3.54 -18.54 -12.18
CA ALA A 305 -3.62 -17.41 -11.29
C ALA A 305 -3.82 -16.10 -12.10
N PRO A 306 -4.55 -15.10 -11.56
CA PRO A 306 -4.78 -13.84 -12.26
C PRO A 306 -3.46 -13.19 -12.71
N PHE A 307 -3.34 -12.91 -14.00
CA PHE A 307 -2.11 -12.33 -14.58
C PHE A 307 -2.07 -10.81 -14.31
N PRO A 308 -1.05 -10.30 -13.59
CA PRO A 308 -0.94 -8.89 -13.29
C PRO A 308 -0.23 -8.13 -14.42
N LEU A 309 -0.87 -7.09 -14.93
CA LEU A 309 -0.27 -6.12 -15.84
C LEU A 309 -0.42 -4.71 -15.24
N PHE A 310 0.38 -4.47 -14.19
CA PHE A 310 0.32 -3.25 -13.37
C PHE A 310 1.37 -2.25 -13.85
N ILE A 311 0.96 -1.16 -14.49
CA ILE A 311 1.88 -0.25 -15.17
C ILE A 311 1.56 1.21 -14.86
N HIS A 312 2.55 2.08 -15.05
CA HIS A 312 2.30 3.51 -15.23
C HIS A 312 2.16 3.82 -16.72
N GLU A 313 1.19 4.66 -17.10
CA GLU A 313 0.92 4.96 -18.52
C GLU A 313 2.12 5.62 -19.22
N HIS A 314 2.91 6.43 -18.50
CA HIS A 314 4.08 7.11 -19.06
C HIS A 314 5.09 6.16 -19.72
N TRP A 315 5.11 4.89 -19.30
CA TRP A 315 5.95 3.87 -19.91
C TRP A 315 5.58 3.63 -21.39
N LEU A 316 4.32 3.84 -21.75
CA LEU A 316 3.76 3.66 -23.09
C LEU A 316 3.82 4.94 -23.95
N TRP A 317 4.47 6.01 -23.50
CA TRP A 317 4.77 7.16 -24.37
C TRP A 317 5.72 6.81 -25.51
N ASP A 318 6.53 5.77 -25.34
CA ASP A 318 7.33 5.21 -26.42
C ASP A 318 6.42 4.51 -27.44
N PRO A 319 6.45 4.92 -28.73
CA PRO A 319 5.54 4.37 -29.73
C PRO A 319 5.69 2.86 -29.96
N GLN A 320 6.90 2.31 -29.82
CA GLN A 320 7.14 0.88 -29.98
C GLN A 320 6.52 0.09 -28.83
N ARG A 321 6.70 0.57 -27.58
CA ARG A 321 6.08 -0.05 -26.41
C ARG A 321 4.55 0.04 -26.46
N LYS A 322 3.98 1.19 -26.83
CA LYS A 322 2.54 1.35 -27.06
C LYS A 322 2.01 0.35 -28.08
N GLN A 323 2.65 0.27 -29.24
CA GLN A 323 2.22 -0.62 -30.32
C GLN A 323 2.26 -2.10 -29.90
N GLY A 324 3.34 -2.52 -29.23
CA GLY A 324 3.47 -3.89 -28.72
C GLY A 324 2.45 -4.23 -27.63
N PHE A 325 2.20 -3.28 -26.73
CA PHE A 325 1.17 -3.40 -25.68
C PHE A 325 -0.23 -3.59 -26.27
N LEU A 326 -0.64 -2.72 -27.21
CA LEU A 326 -1.96 -2.81 -27.85
C LEU A 326 -2.11 -4.12 -28.64
N SER A 327 -1.06 -4.55 -29.34
CA SER A 327 -1.04 -5.84 -30.06
C SER A 327 -1.21 -7.01 -29.10
N PHE A 328 -0.60 -6.96 -27.92
CA PHE A 328 -0.73 -7.98 -26.88
C PHE A 328 -2.15 -8.04 -26.32
N VAL A 329 -2.76 -6.88 -26.03
CA VAL A 329 -4.16 -6.78 -25.61
C VAL A 329 -5.10 -7.39 -26.66
N ASP A 330 -4.92 -7.03 -27.94
CA ASP A 330 -5.75 -7.56 -29.03
C ASP A 330 -5.58 -9.09 -29.19
N TRP A 331 -4.37 -9.61 -28.98
CA TRP A 331 -4.11 -11.06 -28.98
C TRP A 331 -4.81 -11.79 -27.83
N LEU A 332 -4.85 -11.21 -26.63
CA LEU A 332 -5.57 -11.79 -25.50
C LEU A 332 -7.08 -11.83 -25.76
N LEU A 333 -7.65 -10.75 -26.30
CA LEU A 333 -9.08 -10.65 -26.61
C LEU A 333 -9.51 -11.62 -27.71
N GLY A 334 -8.58 -12.20 -28.47
CA GLY A 334 -8.85 -13.27 -29.42
C GLY A 334 -9.18 -14.63 -28.78
N LYS A 335 -8.94 -14.81 -27.47
CA LYS A 335 -9.09 -16.09 -26.76
C LYS A 335 -10.45 -16.20 -26.07
N GLU A 336 -11.02 -17.40 -26.08
CA GLU A 336 -12.38 -17.66 -25.55
C GLU A 336 -12.40 -17.95 -24.04
N ASP A 337 -11.24 -18.11 -23.42
CA ASP A 337 -11.09 -18.44 -22.00
C ASP A 337 -10.28 -17.41 -21.21
N VAL A 338 -10.04 -16.25 -21.82
CA VAL A 338 -9.33 -15.12 -21.22
C VAL A 338 -10.28 -13.94 -21.03
N PHE A 339 -10.19 -13.30 -19.86
CA PHE A 339 -11.02 -12.17 -19.46
C PHE A 339 -10.14 -11.01 -18.99
N LEU A 340 -10.11 -9.93 -19.76
CA LEU A 340 -9.53 -8.65 -19.36
C LEU A 340 -10.58 -7.91 -18.54
N THR A 341 -10.36 -7.85 -17.24
CA THR A 341 -11.33 -7.33 -16.29
C THR A 341 -10.65 -6.61 -15.13
N THR A 342 -11.47 -6.01 -14.26
CA THR A 342 -10.98 -5.23 -13.12
C THR A 342 -10.53 -6.13 -11.98
N VAL A 343 -9.69 -5.58 -11.09
CA VAL A 343 -9.25 -6.27 -9.88
C VAL A 343 -10.45 -6.63 -8.98
N GLN A 344 -11.43 -5.74 -8.83
CA GLN A 344 -12.68 -6.02 -8.12
C GLN A 344 -13.44 -7.23 -8.71
N GLU A 345 -13.50 -7.38 -10.03
CA GLU A 345 -14.15 -8.54 -10.66
C GLU A 345 -13.40 -9.84 -10.33
N VAL A 346 -12.06 -9.81 -10.34
CA VAL A 346 -11.25 -10.96 -9.91
C VAL A 346 -11.54 -11.31 -8.45
N VAL A 347 -11.59 -10.33 -7.54
CA VAL A 347 -11.96 -10.61 -6.14
C VAL A 347 -13.39 -11.16 -6.04
N HIS A 348 -14.33 -10.70 -6.86
CA HIS A 348 -15.67 -11.28 -6.92
C HIS A 348 -15.67 -12.74 -7.38
N PHE A 349 -14.88 -13.09 -8.39
CA PHE A 349 -14.66 -14.48 -8.79
C PHE A 349 -14.07 -15.30 -7.64
N MET A 350 -13.06 -14.78 -6.93
CA MET A 350 -12.44 -15.50 -5.81
C MET A 350 -13.41 -15.82 -4.68
N ARG A 351 -14.40 -14.95 -4.44
CA ARG A 351 -15.46 -15.15 -3.42
C ARG A 351 -16.51 -16.18 -3.81
N GLY A 352 -16.65 -16.46 -5.10
CA GLY A 352 -17.69 -17.34 -5.64
C GLY A 352 -17.25 -17.92 -6.99
N PRO A 353 -16.21 -18.77 -7.01
CA PRO A 353 -15.58 -19.24 -8.23
C PRO A 353 -16.54 -20.10 -9.04
N GLN A 354 -16.56 -19.84 -10.34
CA GLN A 354 -17.40 -20.55 -11.30
C GLN A 354 -16.51 -21.17 -12.38
N PRO A 355 -16.78 -22.41 -12.82
CA PRO A 355 -16.05 -22.98 -13.93
C PRO A 355 -16.28 -22.16 -15.20
N LEU A 356 -15.31 -22.15 -16.10
CA LEU A 356 -15.27 -21.34 -17.33
C LEU A 356 -16.59 -21.34 -18.11
N GLY A 357 -17.18 -22.51 -18.36
CA GLY A 357 -18.45 -22.63 -19.10
C GLY A 357 -19.68 -22.06 -18.40
N LYS A 358 -19.57 -21.68 -17.12
CA LYS A 358 -20.65 -21.07 -16.32
C LYS A 358 -20.28 -19.67 -15.80
N TYR A 359 -19.05 -19.23 -16.03
CA TYR A 359 -18.57 -17.96 -15.49
C TYR A 359 -19.39 -16.79 -16.04
N SER A 360 -19.99 -16.03 -15.13
CA SER A 360 -20.74 -14.82 -15.46
C SER A 360 -20.08 -13.62 -14.79
N GLN A 361 -19.50 -12.75 -15.62
CA GLN A 361 -18.89 -11.51 -15.15
C GLN A 361 -19.94 -10.62 -14.48
N LYS A 362 -19.71 -10.27 -13.22
CA LYS A 362 -20.66 -9.52 -12.38
C LYS A 362 -20.88 -8.11 -12.90
N LYS A 363 -19.80 -7.38 -13.23
CA LYS A 363 -19.88 -6.07 -13.90
C LYS A 363 -19.57 -6.22 -15.39
N CYS A 364 -20.58 -6.58 -16.18
CA CYS A 364 -20.46 -6.70 -17.65
C CYS A 364 -20.88 -5.40 -18.35
N SER A 365 -19.94 -4.50 -18.60
CA SER A 365 -20.21 -3.29 -19.41
C SER A 365 -20.40 -3.64 -20.88
N ARG A 366 -21.44 -3.08 -21.51
CA ARG A 366 -21.72 -3.21 -22.95
C ARG A 366 -21.96 -1.87 -23.62
N VAL A 367 -21.58 -0.78 -22.96
CA VAL A 367 -21.68 0.57 -23.52
C VAL A 367 -20.82 0.68 -24.77
N THR A 368 -21.25 1.50 -25.73
CA THR A 368 -20.58 1.63 -27.04
C THR A 368 -19.79 2.93 -27.16
N GLN A 369 -19.86 3.79 -26.15
CA GLN A 369 -19.18 5.06 -26.11
C GLN A 369 -18.97 5.46 -24.65
N PHE A 370 -17.93 6.25 -24.41
CA PHE A 370 -17.72 6.92 -23.13
C PHE A 370 -18.87 7.87 -22.80
N GLN A 371 -19.23 7.99 -21.53
CA GLN A 371 -20.18 8.99 -21.07
C GLN A 371 -19.41 10.08 -20.31
N PRO A 372 -19.27 11.29 -20.88
CA PRO A 372 -18.70 12.40 -20.13
C PRO A 372 -19.66 12.83 -19.03
N CYS A 373 -19.15 13.59 -18.07
CA CYS A 373 -20.02 14.21 -17.09
C CYS A 373 -20.95 15.25 -17.72
N PRO A 374 -22.09 15.57 -17.07
CA PRO A 374 -23.06 16.53 -17.62
C PRO A 374 -22.48 17.93 -17.84
N GLU A 375 -21.62 18.38 -16.93
CA GLU A 375 -20.94 19.67 -16.99
C GLU A 375 -19.52 19.51 -16.44
N VAL A 376 -18.54 20.17 -17.07
CA VAL A 376 -17.14 20.19 -16.65
C VAL A 376 -16.82 21.58 -16.12
N HIS A 377 -16.24 21.66 -14.93
CA HIS A 377 -15.77 22.88 -14.32
C HIS A 377 -14.25 22.84 -14.20
N THR A 378 -13.59 23.92 -14.63
CA THR A 378 -12.16 24.15 -14.44
C THR A 378 -11.98 25.22 -13.38
N CYS A 379 -11.35 24.84 -12.27
CA CYS A 379 -11.18 25.67 -11.09
C CYS A 379 -9.70 26.01 -10.91
N ILE A 380 -9.41 27.28 -10.68
CA ILE A 380 -8.05 27.80 -10.51
C ILE A 380 -7.92 28.34 -9.09
N PHE A 381 -6.90 27.88 -8.37
CA PHE A 381 -6.61 28.26 -7.00
C PHE A 381 -5.23 28.94 -6.94
N PRO A 382 -5.15 30.26 -7.20
CA PRO A 382 -3.98 31.03 -6.85
C PRO A 382 -3.86 31.04 -5.32
N ASP A 383 -2.65 30.94 -4.78
CA ASP A 383 -2.37 30.91 -3.32
C ASP A 383 -2.71 29.59 -2.61
N SER A 384 -2.53 28.45 -3.28
CA SER A 384 -2.60 27.16 -2.58
C SER A 384 -1.37 26.96 -1.67
N LEU A 385 -1.51 26.15 -0.62
CA LEU A 385 -0.40 25.81 0.28
C LEU A 385 0.61 24.81 -0.31
N ILE A 386 0.32 24.24 -1.49
CA ILE A 386 1.07 23.14 -2.10
C ILE A 386 1.94 23.66 -3.25
N GLU A 387 1.33 24.44 -4.15
CA GLU A 387 1.98 25.03 -5.32
C GLU A 387 1.50 26.48 -5.52
N GLU A 388 2.25 27.25 -6.32
CA GLU A 388 1.89 28.64 -6.66
C GLU A 388 0.47 28.77 -7.25
N THR A 389 0.04 27.77 -8.04
CA THR A 389 -1.33 27.70 -8.56
C THR A 389 -1.74 26.25 -8.75
N ASN A 390 -2.85 25.87 -8.13
CA ASN A 390 -3.44 24.54 -8.30
C ASN A 390 -4.69 24.58 -9.19
N TYR A 391 -4.93 23.48 -9.90
CA TYR A 391 -6.08 23.29 -10.77
C TYR A 391 -6.92 22.11 -10.29
N LEU A 392 -8.23 22.27 -10.33
CA LEU A 392 -9.18 21.17 -10.16
C LEU A 392 -10.11 21.18 -11.37
N VAL A 393 -10.15 20.07 -12.10
CA VAL A 393 -11.12 19.86 -13.18
C VAL A 393 -12.05 18.74 -12.77
N GLY A 394 -13.36 18.97 -12.84
CA GLY A 394 -14.33 17.98 -12.42
C GLY A 394 -15.77 18.30 -12.74
N CYS A 395 -16.65 17.42 -12.29
CA CYS A 395 -18.07 17.39 -12.64
C CYS A 395 -18.97 18.23 -11.71
N LYS A 396 -18.38 18.91 -10.73
CA LYS A 396 -19.08 19.77 -9.76
C LYS A 396 -18.51 21.19 -9.77
N PRO A 397 -19.33 22.20 -9.40
CA PRO A 397 -18.87 23.57 -9.23
C PRO A 397 -17.66 23.69 -8.31
N CYS A 398 -16.86 24.72 -8.55
CA CYS A 398 -15.60 24.92 -7.85
C CYS A 398 -15.79 25.09 -6.33
N PRO A 399 -15.00 24.37 -5.50
CA PRO A 399 -14.94 24.66 -4.08
C PRO A 399 -14.30 26.03 -3.82
N LYS A 400 -14.45 26.54 -2.60
CA LYS A 400 -13.85 27.82 -2.20
C LYS A 400 -12.32 27.76 -2.06
N LYS A 401 -11.78 26.58 -1.78
CA LYS A 401 -10.35 26.30 -1.60
C LYS A 401 -9.98 25.02 -2.33
N TYR A 402 -8.71 24.87 -2.68
CA TYR A 402 -8.22 23.64 -3.27
C TYR A 402 -8.27 22.52 -2.22
N PRO A 403 -9.03 21.43 -2.47
CA PRO A 403 -9.21 20.40 -1.46
C PRO A 403 -7.96 19.53 -1.36
N TRP A 404 -7.31 19.54 -0.20
CA TRP A 404 -6.10 18.78 0.12
C TRP A 404 -6.13 18.20 1.54
N ILE A 405 -5.06 17.53 1.99
CA ILE A 405 -4.99 16.89 3.31
C ILE A 405 -5.48 17.77 4.47
N GLU A 406 -5.08 19.04 4.50
CA GLU A 406 -5.43 19.94 5.61
C GLU A 406 -6.92 20.35 5.61
N ASP A 407 -7.54 20.45 4.44
CA ASP A 407 -8.94 20.88 4.27
C ASP A 407 -9.93 19.69 4.26
N VAL A 408 -9.52 18.52 3.75
CA VAL A 408 -10.38 17.32 3.64
C VAL A 408 -10.59 16.66 5.01
N VAL A 409 -9.67 16.86 5.96
CA VAL A 409 -9.84 16.45 7.37
C VAL A 409 -10.88 17.32 8.10
N LEU A 410 -10.98 18.61 7.76
CA LEU A 410 -11.91 19.54 8.42
C LEU A 410 -13.37 19.26 8.04
N GLU A 411 -13.67 18.99 6.77
CA GLU A 411 -15.03 18.65 6.32
C GLU A 411 -15.49 17.27 6.86
N ALA A 412 -14.59 16.29 6.94
CA ALA A 412 -14.88 14.99 7.56
C ALA A 412 -15.07 15.11 9.09
N GLY A 413 -14.33 16.02 9.73
CA GLY A 413 -14.46 16.36 11.15
C GLY A 413 -15.78 17.03 11.49
N GLU A 414 -16.26 17.97 10.67
CA GLU A 414 -17.57 18.61 10.83
C GLU A 414 -18.74 17.64 10.66
N GLN A 415 -18.61 16.64 9.79
CA GLN A 415 -19.60 15.56 9.66
C GLN A 415 -19.57 14.58 10.86
N ARG A 416 -18.41 14.36 11.48
CA ARG A 416 -18.24 13.58 12.73
C ARG A 416 -18.70 14.32 13.98
N ALA A 417 -18.75 15.66 13.96
CA ALA A 417 -19.09 16.48 15.12
C ALA A 417 -20.58 16.45 15.53
N LYS A 418 -21.42 15.63 14.88
CA LYS A 418 -22.72 15.23 15.45
C LYS A 418 -22.48 14.21 16.58
N PRO A 419 -22.71 14.55 17.85
CA PRO A 419 -22.15 13.78 18.95
C PRO A 419 -23.01 12.55 19.25
N ASN A 420 -22.43 11.36 19.07
CA ASN A 420 -22.78 10.20 19.86
C ASN A 420 -21.74 10.03 20.96
N SER A 421 -22.21 10.09 22.21
CA SER A 421 -21.41 10.07 23.42
C SER A 421 -20.83 8.68 23.70
N ALA A 422 -19.50 8.59 23.83
CA ALA A 422 -18.85 7.60 24.69
C ALA A 422 -17.48 8.14 25.13
N LYS A 423 -17.28 8.26 26.45
CA LYS A 423 -16.00 8.56 27.10
C LYS A 423 -15.22 7.26 27.25
N GLU A 424 -13.96 7.24 26.86
CA GLU A 424 -12.99 6.26 27.37
C GLU A 424 -11.70 6.93 27.82
N SER A 425 -11.19 6.39 28.92
CA SER A 425 -10.14 6.91 29.79
C SER A 425 -8.80 6.25 29.49
N SER A 426 -7.74 7.06 29.29
CA SER A 426 -6.35 6.60 29.32
C SER A 426 -5.58 7.44 30.34
N ASN A 427 -5.27 6.86 31.50
CA ASN A 427 -4.38 7.44 32.51
C ASN A 427 -3.78 6.31 33.36
N ALA A 428 -2.71 5.69 32.88
CA ALA A 428 -1.84 4.83 33.69
C ALA A 428 -0.41 4.73 33.10
N VAL A 429 -0.29 4.74 31.77
CA VAL A 429 1.00 4.55 31.08
C VAL A 429 1.89 5.80 31.14
N SER A 430 1.31 7.00 31.14
CA SER A 430 2.06 8.27 31.15
C SER A 430 2.77 8.56 32.48
N VAL A 431 2.27 8.06 33.60
CA VAL A 431 2.86 8.35 34.93
C VAL A 431 4.14 7.55 35.16
N VAL A 432 4.23 6.33 34.61
CA VAL A 432 5.39 5.44 34.76
C VAL A 432 6.58 5.93 33.92
N LEU A 433 6.33 6.40 32.70
CA LEU A 433 7.36 6.94 31.80
C LEU A 433 7.99 8.23 32.34
N VAL A 434 7.17 9.11 32.93
CA VAL A 434 7.64 10.38 33.52
C VAL A 434 8.50 10.12 34.77
N CYS A 435 8.15 9.14 35.59
CA CYS A 435 8.95 8.79 36.78
C CYS A 435 10.31 8.18 36.42
N CYS A 436 10.39 7.36 35.36
CA CYS A 436 11.66 6.80 34.89
C CYS A 436 12.60 7.86 34.29
N ALA A 437 12.07 8.83 33.56
CA ALA A 437 12.86 9.91 32.97
C ALA A 437 13.49 10.85 34.04
N LEU A 438 12.75 11.11 35.12
CA LEU A 438 13.23 11.91 36.25
C LEU A 438 14.36 11.22 37.03
N ALA A 439 14.27 9.89 37.22
CA ALA A 439 15.31 9.13 37.91
C ALA A 439 16.64 9.10 37.12
N ILE A 440 16.58 9.04 35.79
CA ILE A 440 17.77 9.04 34.92
C ILE A 440 18.46 10.42 34.92
N CYS A 441 17.70 11.52 34.92
CA CYS A 441 18.27 12.87 34.99
C CYS A 441 19.00 13.16 36.31
N LEU A 442 18.50 12.61 37.43
CA LEU A 442 19.14 12.74 38.74
C LEU A 442 20.49 12.01 38.80
N CYS A 443 20.65 10.86 38.13
CA CYS A 443 21.93 10.14 38.07
C CYS A 443 23.00 10.89 37.26
N VAL A 444 22.62 11.50 36.14
CA VAL A 444 23.56 12.26 35.29
C VAL A 444 24.06 13.53 35.98
N ALA A 445 23.22 14.20 36.78
CA ALA A 445 23.60 15.40 37.53
C ALA A 445 24.67 15.12 38.61
N VAL A 446 24.69 13.91 39.19
CA VAL A 446 25.69 13.49 40.17
C VAL A 446 27.04 13.21 39.50
N GLU A 447 27.05 12.61 38.30
CA GLU A 447 28.27 12.33 37.53
C GLU A 447 29.04 13.61 37.14
N VAL A 448 28.32 14.66 36.72
CA VAL A 448 28.92 15.95 36.35
C VAL A 448 29.55 16.66 37.55
N SER A 449 28.99 16.49 38.75
CA SER A 449 29.48 17.11 39.98
C SER A 449 30.80 16.48 40.47
N VAL A 450 30.99 15.17 40.25
CA VAL A 450 32.23 14.46 40.63
C VAL A 450 33.39 14.79 39.68
N HIS A 451 33.12 15.05 38.40
CA HIS A 451 34.15 15.42 37.43
C HIS A 451 34.63 16.87 37.54
N TYR A 452 33.81 17.81 38.02
CA TYR A 452 34.17 19.22 38.10
C TYR A 452 34.98 19.62 39.36
N PHE A 453 34.88 18.88 40.47
CA PHE A 453 35.57 19.22 41.73
C PHE A 453 36.79 18.35 42.07
N GLY A 454 37.11 17.34 41.25
CA GLY A 454 38.22 16.40 41.47
C GLY A 454 39.47 16.64 40.61
N GLY A 455 39.81 17.90 40.31
CA GLY A 455 40.96 18.22 39.47
C GLY A 455 42.31 18.05 40.18
N GLY A 456 43.12 17.07 39.77
CA GLY A 456 44.58 17.14 39.97
C GLY A 456 45.38 15.85 39.83
N ARG A 457 45.96 15.60 38.64
CA ARG A 457 47.41 15.29 38.46
C ARG A 457 47.81 14.97 37.00
N ARG A 458 48.72 15.82 36.50
CA ARG A 458 49.90 15.60 35.61
C ARG A 458 49.76 14.68 34.38
N LYS A 459 49.67 15.30 33.19
CA LYS A 459 50.09 14.72 31.90
C LYS A 459 51.63 14.73 31.79
N ARG A 460 52.24 13.59 31.44
CA ARG A 460 53.57 13.51 30.81
C ARG A 460 53.38 13.26 29.31
N LEU A 461 54.11 14.03 28.51
CA LEU A 461 54.24 13.88 27.05
C LEU A 461 54.98 12.59 26.69
N HIS A 462 54.55 11.93 25.60
CA HIS A 462 55.46 11.39 24.60
C HIS A 462 54.92 11.58 23.19
N LYS A 463 55.86 11.94 22.31
CA LYS A 463 55.83 12.41 20.91
C LYS A 463 55.07 11.52 19.90
N ALA A 464 54.48 12.16 18.90
CA ALA A 464 54.96 12.09 17.52
C ALA A 464 55.36 13.51 17.10
#